data_AF-A0A1F8M5Z9-F1
#
_entry.id   AF-A0A1F8M5Z9-F1
#
_cell.length_a   1.000
_cell.length_b   1.000
_cell.length_c   1.000
_cell.angle_alpha   90.00
_cell.angle_beta   90.00
_cell.angle_gamma   90.00
#
_symmetry.space_group_name_H-M   'P 1'
#
loop_
_entity.id
_entity.type
_entity.pdbx_description
1 polymer ?
#
loop_
_entity_poly.entity_id
_entity_poly.type
_entity_poly.pdbx_seq_one_letter_code
_entity_poly.pdbx_strand_id
1 'polypeptide(L)' 'MEPVKDTERVKKMFAQGQPELVDTQTGYKYSMVALCPKDGNIAPVARIERTGQSLSKVTFRCTSCFTEFEVGQDDIYVR' A
#
# COMPACT_ATOMS: atom_id res chain seq x y z
N MET A 1 3.89 14.24 1.07
CA MET A 1 4.20 13.50 2.30
C MET A 1 5.11 12.36 1.92
N GLU A 2 6.22 12.16 2.62
CA GLU A 2 7.11 11.04 2.36
C GLU A 2 6.47 9.74 2.88
N PRO A 3 6.64 8.61 2.19
CA PRO A 3 6.11 7.34 2.63
C PRO A 3 6.77 6.92 3.94
N VAL A 4 5.95 6.59 4.94
CA VAL A 4 6.41 6.15 6.26
C VAL A 4 6.22 4.65 6.38
N LYS A 5 7.21 3.98 6.96
CA LYS A 5 7.09 2.55 7.28
C LYS A 5 6.25 2.39 8.55
N ASP A 6 4.97 2.08 8.36
CA ASP A 6 4.00 1.88 9.45
C ASP A 6 3.29 0.53 9.27
N THR A 7 3.95 -0.53 9.76
CA THR A 7 3.47 -1.91 9.62
C THR A 7 2.14 -2.14 10.34
N GLU A 8 1.84 -1.39 11.41
CA GLU A 8 0.56 -1.51 12.12
C GLU A 8 -0.59 -0.97 11.27
N ARG A 9 -0.40 0.19 10.61
CA ARG A 9 -1.39 0.73 9.67
C ARG A 9 -1.58 -0.18 8.47
N VAL A 10 -0.50 -0.72 7.91
CA VAL A 10 -0.60 -1.70 6.80
C VAL A 10 -1.40 -2.92 7.24
N LYS A 11 -1.11 -3.52 8.41
CA LYS A 11 -1.87 -4.65 8.93
C LYS A 11 -3.35 -4.32 9.12
N LYS A 12 -3.69 -3.13 9.64
CA LYS A 12 -5.08 -2.67 9.78
C LYS A 12 -5.78 -2.56 8.43
N MET A 13 -5.12 -1.97 7.44
CA MET A 13 -5.64 -1.87 6.08
C MET A 13 -5.87 -3.25 5.44
N PHE A 14 -4.93 -4.19 5.63
CA PHE A 14 -5.11 -5.59 5.19
C PHE A 14 -6.30 -6.25 5.87
N ALA A 15 -6.44 -6.11 7.19
CA ALA A 15 -7.56 -6.65 7.94
C ALA A 15 -8.91 -6.09 7.46
N GLN A 16 -8.96 -4.79 7.15
CA GLN A 16 -10.16 -4.08 6.64
C GLN A 16 -10.45 -4.33 5.15
N GLY A 17 -9.54 -4.98 4.41
CA GLY A 17 -9.75 -5.22 2.99
C GLY A 17 -9.58 -3.97 2.12
N GLN A 18 -9.01 -2.89 2.65
CA GLN A 18 -8.90 -1.61 1.93
C GLN A 18 -7.43 -1.21 1.78
N PRO A 19 -6.98 -0.76 0.60
CA PRO A 19 -5.61 -0.26 0.40
C PRO A 19 -5.38 1.13 1.02
N GLU A 20 -6.40 1.67 1.69
CA GLU A 20 -6.44 3.02 2.20
C GLU A 20 -7.08 3.01 3.59
N LEU A 21 -6.63 3.90 4.46
CA LEU A 21 -7.10 4.05 5.83
C LEU A 21 -7.37 5.53 6.06
N VAL A 22 -8.60 5.86 6.45
CA VAL A 22 -8.95 7.22 6.87
C VAL A 22 -8.76 7.33 8.37
N ASP A 23 -7.90 8.26 8.78
CA ASP A 23 -7.71 8.62 10.18
C ASP A 23 -8.88 9.50 10.62
N THR A 24 -9.72 8.99 11.52
CA THR A 24 -10.96 9.67 11.93
C THR A 24 -10.73 10.88 12.82
N GLN A 25 -9.52 11.04 13.37
CA GLN A 25 -9.17 12.17 14.24
C GLN A 25 -8.70 13.37 13.41
N THR A 26 -7.91 13.12 12.37
CA THR A 26 -7.30 14.16 11.52
C THR A 26 -8.02 14.32 10.17
N GLY A 27 -8.85 13.37 9.78
CA GLY A 27 -9.43 13.27 8.43
C GLY A 27 -8.42 12.85 7.36
N TYR A 28 -7.17 12.56 7.73
CA TYR A 28 -6.12 12.24 6.77
C TYR A 28 -6.31 10.85 6.18
N LYS A 29 -6.18 10.74 4.86
CA LYS A 29 -6.27 9.47 4.14
C LYS A 29 -4.88 8.92 3.89
N TYR A 30 -4.56 7.83 4.57
CA TYR A 30 -3.36 7.06 4.33
C TYR A 30 -3.59 6.09 3.18
N SER A 31 -2.69 6.04 2.21
CA SER A 31 -2.73 5.08 1.11
C SER A 31 -1.47 4.21 1.12
N MET A 32 -1.61 2.92 0.81
CA MET A 32 -0.47 2.04 0.63
C MET A 32 0.37 2.44 -0.59
N VAL A 33 1.68 2.36 -0.43
CA VAL A 33 2.66 2.49 -1.51
C VAL A 33 3.83 1.54 -1.26
N ALA A 34 4.55 1.20 -2.31
CA ALA A 34 5.78 0.42 -2.24
C ALA A 34 6.89 1.09 -3.05
N LEU A 35 8.14 0.74 -2.78
CA LEU A 35 9.27 1.21 -3.58
C LEU A 35 9.48 0.28 -4.77
N CYS A 36 9.64 0.86 -5.96
CA CYS A 36 9.86 0.09 -7.17
C CYS A 36 11.23 -0.61 -7.11
N PRO A 37 11.30 -1.94 -7.34
CA PRO A 37 12.58 -2.66 -7.32
C PRO A 37 13.52 -2.29 -8.47
N LYS A 38 13.02 -1.60 -9.52
CA LYS A 38 13.83 -1.20 -10.69
C LYS A 38 14.52 0.14 -10.51
N ASP A 39 13.84 1.10 -9.90
CA ASP A 39 14.26 2.51 -9.91
C ASP A 39 14.09 3.19 -8.55
N GLY A 40 13.53 2.50 -7.55
CA GLY A 40 13.32 3.03 -6.20
C GLY A 40 12.18 4.04 -6.06
N ASN A 41 11.45 4.39 -7.14
CA ASN A 41 10.35 5.33 -7.05
C ASN A 41 9.15 4.75 -6.29
N ILE A 42 8.34 5.66 -5.76
CA ILE A 42 7.10 5.34 -5.07
C ILE A 42 6.08 4.82 -6.09
N ALA A 43 5.66 3.58 -5.92
CA ALA A 43 4.61 2.94 -6.69
C ALA A 43 3.30 2.92 -5.89
N PRO A 44 2.22 3.54 -6.37
CA PRO A 44 0.89 3.40 -5.78
C PRO A 44 0.30 2.01 -6.04
N VAL A 45 -0.72 1.66 -5.26
CA VAL A 45 -1.54 0.46 -5.49
C VAL A 45 -2.21 0.54 -6.86
N ALA A 46 -2.03 -0.50 -7.66
CA ALA A 46 -2.68 -0.65 -8.96
C ALA A 46 -3.83 -1.64 -8.91
N ARG A 47 -3.67 -2.73 -8.15
CA ARG A 47 -4.69 -3.76 -7.98
C ARG A 47 -4.64 -4.33 -6.56
N ILE A 48 -5.81 -4.72 -6.08
CA ILE A 48 -5.96 -5.46 -4.82
C ILE A 48 -6.71 -6.75 -5.10
N GLU A 49 -6.36 -7.78 -4.35
CA GLU A 49 -7.14 -9.00 -4.26
C GLU A 49 -7.58 -9.20 -2.81
N ARG A 50 -8.82 -9.64 -2.65
CA ARG A 50 -9.45 -9.86 -1.35
C ARG A 50 -9.78 -11.32 -1.18
N THR A 51 -9.59 -11.82 0.04
CA THR A 51 -10.11 -13.12 0.45
C THR A 51 -11.07 -12.88 1.61
N GLY A 52 -12.37 -13.01 1.34
CA GLY A 52 -13.42 -12.60 2.27
C GLY A 52 -13.41 -11.09 2.47
N GLN A 53 -13.17 -10.65 3.72
CA GLN A 53 -13.18 -9.24 4.11
C GLN A 53 -11.78 -8.62 4.17
N SER A 54 -10.71 -9.42 4.00
CA SER A 54 -9.32 -8.96 4.14
C SER A 54 -8.60 -8.92 2.80
N LEU A 55 -7.58 -8.06 2.68
CA LEU A 55 -6.66 -8.06 1.55
C LEU A 55 -5.81 -9.33 1.62
N SER A 56 -5.71 -10.02 0.50
CA SER A 56 -4.85 -11.18 0.34
C SER A 56 -3.59 -10.80 -0.43
N LYS A 57 -3.74 -10.01 -1.49
CA LYS A 57 -2.64 -9.50 -2.31
C LYS A 57 -2.84 -8.05 -2.68
N VAL A 58 -1.73 -7.34 -2.81
CA VAL A 58 -1.69 -5.95 -3.28
C VAL A 58 -0.60 -5.85 -4.33
N THR A 59 -1.00 -5.47 -5.53
CA THR A 59 -0.11 -5.21 -6.66
C THR A 59 0.10 -3.71 -6.79
N PHE A 60 1.36 -3.32 -6.84
CA PHE A 60 1.80 -1.94 -7.03
C PHE A 60 2.26 -1.76 -8.47
N ARG A 61 2.08 -0.56 -9.00
CA ARG A 61 2.61 -0.22 -10.33
C ARG A 61 3.43 1.05 -10.25
N CYS A 62 4.70 0.96 -10.66
CA CYS A 62 5.56 2.12 -10.74
C CYS A 62 5.04 3.08 -11.83
N THR A 63 4.92 4.37 -11.53
CA THR A 63 4.50 5.38 -12.52
C THR A 63 5.63 5.78 -13.48
N SER A 64 6.88 5.43 -13.15
CA SER A 64 8.05 5.75 -13.96
C SER A 64 8.37 4.65 -14.98
N CYS A 65 8.54 3.41 -14.52
CA CYS A 65 8.92 2.27 -15.37
C CYS A 65 7.74 1.34 -15.73
N PHE A 66 6.53 1.64 -15.24
CA PHE A 66 5.30 0.87 -15.46
C PHE A 66 5.34 -0.60 -15.00
N THR A 67 6.40 -1.00 -14.29
CA THR A 67 6.53 -2.35 -13.74
C THR A 67 5.47 -2.57 -12.67
N GLU A 68 4.74 -3.67 -12.80
CA GLU A 68 3.83 -4.18 -11.79
C GLU A 68 4.55 -5.19 -10.92
N PHE A 69 4.39 -5.07 -9.61
CA PHE A 69 5.07 -5.95 -8.66
C PHE A 69 4.26 -6.09 -7.37
N GLU A 70 4.50 -7.20 -6.68
CA GLU A 70 3.91 -7.51 -5.38
C GLU A 70 5.03 -7.44 -4.34
N VAL A 71 4.71 -6.97 -3.14
CA VAL A 71 5.63 -6.96 -2.00
C VAL A 71 4.95 -7.54 -0.78
N GLY A 72 5.75 -8.07 0.15
CA GLY A 72 5.26 -8.48 1.47
C GLY A 72 4.77 -7.28 2.28
N GLN A 73 3.91 -7.53 3.28
CA GLN A 73 3.38 -6.45 4.13
C GLN A 73 4.47 -5.62 4.82
N ASP A 74 5.61 -6.23 5.13
CA ASP A 74 6.76 -5.57 5.75
C ASP A 74 7.51 -4.58 4.84
N ASP A 75 7.26 -4.65 3.53
CA ASP A 75 7.84 -3.78 2.50
C ASP A 75 6.83 -2.76 1.95
N ILE A 76 5.63 -2.71 2.54
CA ILE A 76 4.61 -1.72 2.23
C ILE A 76 4.77 -0.52 3.17
N TYR A 77 4.64 0.66 2.58
CA TYR A 77 4.68 1.95 3.27
C TYR A 77 3.30 2.61 3.16
N VAL A 78 3.05 3.60 4.02
CA VAL A 78 1.85 4.43 3.98
C VAL A 78 2.23 5.88 3.69
N ARG A 79 1.43 6.56 2.87
CA ARG A 79 1.57 7.99 2.58
C ARG A 79 0.29 8.74 2.83
#